data_AF-A0A022RSK7-F1
#
_entry.id   AF-A0A022RSK7-F1
#
_cell.length_a   1.000
_cell.length_b   1.000
_cell.length_c   1.000
_cell.angle_alpha   90.00
_cell.angle_beta   90.00
_cell.angle_gamma   90.00
#
_symmetry.space_group_name_H-M   'P 1'
#
loop_
_entity.id
_entity.type
_entity.pdbx_description
1 polymer ?
#
loop_
_entity_poly.entity_id
_entity_poly.type
_entity_poly.pdbx_seq_one_letter_code
_entity_poly.pdbx_strand_id
1 'polypeptide(L)'
;MDGGLAPSPSNAPAGSDGGASPFLANLPSRGNFSSTVISSNPGSMRVYISNRDTSAPDEQIIKTDQKNILIRSLLIEKQKSDSASKAGKAVAANQGSRKRAAEKPLDGKAAGKKAMSGTQLGSSEELKDLRRLTVERLRALLREKGLSVTGRKDDLIARLKG
;
A
#
# COMPACT_ATOMS: atom_id res chain seq x y z
N MET A 1 -50.47 -42.16 -51.03
CA MET A 1 -49.06 -41.97 -51.43
C MET A 1 -48.38 -41.35 -50.23
N ASP A 2 -47.93 -42.21 -49.31
CA ASP A 2 -47.21 -41.81 -48.11
C ASP A 2 -45.75 -41.56 -48.45
N GLY A 3 -45.23 -40.39 -48.11
CA GLY A 3 -43.83 -40.00 -48.31
C GLY A 3 -43.31 -39.28 -47.07
N GLY A 4 -42.60 -40.01 -46.22
CA GLY A 4 -42.15 -39.58 -44.90
C GLY A 4 -41.11 -38.46 -44.91
N LEU A 5 -41.19 -37.61 -43.88
CA LEU A 5 -40.18 -36.61 -43.54
C LEU A 5 -38.89 -37.28 -43.05
N ALA A 6 -37.76 -36.87 -43.62
CA ALA A 6 -36.43 -37.26 -43.18
C ALA A 6 -36.11 -36.70 -41.77
N PRO A 7 -35.41 -37.46 -40.90
CA PRO A 7 -34.94 -36.94 -39.63
C PRO A 7 -33.73 -36.00 -39.83
N SER A 8 -33.80 -34.83 -39.20
CA SER A 8 -32.72 -33.84 -39.12
C SER A 8 -31.43 -34.43 -38.54
N PRO A 9 -30.23 -34.04 -39.02
CA PRO A 9 -28.98 -34.56 -38.49
C PRO A 9 -28.79 -34.09 -37.04
N SER A 10 -28.69 -35.07 -36.14
CA SER A 10 -28.23 -34.89 -34.77
C SER A 10 -26.83 -34.29 -34.75
N ASN A 11 -26.65 -33.15 -34.07
CA ASN A 11 -25.35 -32.61 -33.68
C ASN A 11 -24.63 -33.66 -32.79
N ALA A 12 -23.83 -34.52 -33.40
CA ALA A 12 -22.84 -35.30 -32.66
C ALA A 12 -21.64 -34.37 -32.34
N PRO A 13 -21.13 -34.36 -31.10
CA PRO A 13 -19.91 -33.62 -30.79
C PRO A 13 -18.75 -34.25 -31.53
N ALA A 14 -18.17 -33.53 -32.49
CA ALA A 14 -16.92 -33.90 -33.12
C ALA A 14 -15.86 -34.11 -32.02
N GLY A 15 -15.23 -35.28 -32.03
CA GLY A 15 -14.23 -35.68 -31.06
C GLY A 15 -13.13 -34.63 -30.91
N SER A 16 -12.87 -34.23 -29.66
CA SER A 16 -11.74 -33.40 -29.28
C SER A 16 -11.11 -34.01 -28.03
N ASP A 17 -10.58 -35.23 -28.16
CA ASP A 17 -9.89 -35.96 -27.10
C ASP A 17 -8.42 -35.48 -26.87
N GLY A 18 -8.09 -34.25 -27.29
CA GLY A 18 -6.74 -33.68 -27.18
C GLY A 18 -6.66 -32.26 -26.64
N GLY A 19 -7.72 -31.74 -26.01
CA GLY A 19 -7.82 -30.35 -25.54
C GLY A 19 -7.92 -30.21 -24.02
N ALA A 20 -8.07 -28.96 -23.54
CA ALA A 20 -8.33 -28.67 -22.13
C ALA A 20 -9.79 -28.95 -21.69
N SER A 21 -10.64 -29.41 -22.61
CA SER A 21 -12.05 -29.77 -22.36
C SER A 21 -12.31 -30.64 -21.13
N PRO A 22 -11.52 -31.68 -20.79
CA PRO A 22 -11.78 -32.49 -19.60
C PRO A 22 -11.55 -31.72 -18.30
N PHE A 23 -10.73 -30.66 -18.30
CA PHE A 23 -10.47 -29.81 -17.13
C PHE A 23 -11.47 -28.65 -17.01
N LEU A 24 -12.30 -28.44 -18.02
CA LEU A 24 -13.30 -27.37 -18.08
C LEU A 24 -14.74 -27.90 -17.97
N ALA A 25 -14.92 -29.21 -17.82
CA ALA A 25 -16.21 -29.82 -17.54
C ALA A 25 -16.71 -29.40 -16.13
N ASN A 26 -18.03 -29.32 -15.96
CA ASN A 26 -18.70 -29.07 -14.68
C ASN A 26 -18.40 -27.70 -14.01
N LEU A 27 -18.26 -26.64 -14.81
CA LEU A 27 -18.20 -25.30 -14.25
C LEU A 27 -19.49 -24.98 -13.45
N PRO A 28 -19.40 -24.24 -12.33
CA PRO A 28 -20.57 -23.86 -11.55
C PRO A 28 -21.56 -23.06 -12.39
N SER A 29 -22.74 -23.64 -12.65
CA SER A 29 -23.83 -22.96 -13.35
C SER A 29 -24.81 -22.35 -12.35
N ARG A 30 -25.10 -21.06 -12.53
CA ARG A 30 -26.19 -20.35 -11.81
C ARG A 30 -27.46 -20.20 -12.66
N GLY A 31 -27.49 -20.79 -13.86
CA GLY A 31 -28.67 -20.81 -14.74
C GLY A 31 -28.89 -19.57 -15.62
N ASN A 32 -27.93 -18.63 -15.68
CA ASN A 32 -28.16 -17.31 -16.30
C ASN A 32 -27.97 -17.24 -17.82
N PHE A 33 -27.45 -18.30 -18.47
CA PHE A 33 -27.07 -18.27 -19.89
C PHE A 33 -27.51 -19.54 -20.63
N SER A 34 -28.79 -19.91 -20.51
CA SER A 34 -29.38 -21.07 -21.20
C SER A 34 -29.80 -20.80 -22.64
N SER A 35 -29.98 -19.52 -23.01
CA SER A 35 -30.35 -19.09 -24.36
C SER A 35 -29.24 -18.27 -24.99
N THR A 36 -28.83 -18.64 -26.19
CA THR A 36 -27.88 -17.88 -27.02
C THR A 36 -28.57 -16.78 -27.82
N VAL A 37 -29.89 -16.61 -27.67
CA VAL A 37 -30.65 -15.57 -28.37
C VAL A 37 -30.29 -14.21 -27.78
N ILE A 38 -29.57 -13.42 -28.57
CA ILE A 38 -29.25 -12.03 -28.28
C ILE A 38 -30.60 -11.29 -28.15
N SER A 39 -30.98 -10.88 -26.94
CA SER A 39 -32.24 -10.19 -26.73
C SER A 39 -32.28 -8.93 -27.59
N SER A 40 -33.31 -8.77 -28.42
CA SER A 40 -33.45 -7.71 -29.42
C SER A 40 -33.70 -6.31 -28.84
N ASN A 41 -33.34 -6.07 -27.58
CA ASN A 41 -33.43 -4.76 -26.96
C ASN A 41 -32.01 -4.21 -26.73
N PRO A 42 -31.38 -3.56 -27.72
CA PRO A 42 -30.11 -2.86 -27.56
C PRO A 42 -30.26 -1.55 -26.75
N GLY A 43 -31.34 -1.43 -25.97
CA GLY A 43 -31.54 -0.33 -25.03
C GLY A 43 -30.70 -0.58 -23.79
N SER A 44 -29.51 0.02 -23.77
CA SER A 44 -28.58 0.15 -22.65
C SER A 44 -29.24 0.23 -21.27
N MET A 45 -28.49 -0.18 -20.24
CA MET A 45 -28.88 -0.10 -18.81
C MET A 45 -29.78 1.10 -18.51
N ARG A 46 -31.02 0.82 -18.08
CA ARG A 46 -32.02 1.85 -17.83
C ARG A 46 -31.58 2.72 -16.66
N VAL A 47 -31.69 4.04 -16.79
CA VAL A 47 -31.44 4.98 -15.69
C VAL A 47 -32.51 4.76 -14.63
N TYR A 48 -32.09 4.43 -13.41
CA TYR A 48 -33.01 4.34 -12.28
C TYR A 48 -33.36 5.76 -11.80
N ILE A 49 -34.65 6.04 -11.71
CA ILE A 49 -35.20 7.28 -11.14
C ILE A 49 -35.94 6.88 -9.86
N SER A 50 -35.43 7.30 -8.71
CA SER A 50 -36.07 7.05 -7.42
C SER A 50 -37.36 7.86 -7.31
N ASN A 51 -38.49 7.17 -7.14
CA ASN A 51 -39.79 7.82 -6.85
C ASN A 51 -40.04 8.02 -5.35
N ARG A 52 -39.12 7.54 -4.50
CA ARG A 52 -39.17 7.61 -3.04
C ARG A 52 -37.95 8.34 -2.52
N ASP A 53 -38.05 8.88 -1.32
CA ASP A 53 -36.89 9.46 -0.66
C ASP A 53 -35.81 8.38 -0.46
N THR A 54 -34.61 8.68 -0.96
CA THR A 54 -33.41 7.86 -0.82
C THR A 54 -32.36 8.58 0.02
N SER A 55 -32.77 9.57 0.81
CA SER A 55 -31.93 10.14 1.85
C SER A 55 -31.39 9.03 2.76
N ALA A 56 -30.14 9.19 3.17
CA ALA A 56 -29.55 8.28 4.15
C ALA A 56 -30.29 8.47 5.50
N PRO A 57 -30.52 7.41 6.29
CA PRO A 57 -31.12 7.54 7.61
C PRO A 57 -30.35 8.53 8.50
N ASP A 58 -31.05 9.46 9.16
CA ASP A 58 -30.46 10.61 9.89
C ASP A 58 -29.45 10.21 10.97
N GLU A 59 -29.62 9.04 11.58
CA GLU A 59 -28.77 8.55 12.66
C GLU A 59 -27.42 8.00 12.15
N GLN A 60 -27.31 7.67 10.86
CA GLN A 60 -26.13 7.03 10.28
C GLN A 60 -25.15 8.07 9.70
N ILE A 61 -24.30 8.62 10.57
CA ILE A 61 -23.31 9.62 10.17
C ILE A 61 -21.94 8.96 9.93
N ILE A 62 -21.43 9.03 8.71
CA ILE A 62 -20.06 8.62 8.36
C ILE A 62 -19.09 9.72 8.82
N LYS A 63 -18.26 9.42 9.82
CA LYS A 63 -17.21 10.33 10.31
C LYS A 63 -15.83 9.76 10.03
N THR A 64 -14.91 10.63 9.63
CA THR A 64 -13.48 10.28 9.46
C THR A 64 -12.69 10.76 10.68
N ASP A 65 -11.89 9.86 11.25
CA ASP A 65 -10.96 10.24 12.32
C ASP A 65 -9.91 11.21 11.77
N GLN A 66 -9.83 12.40 12.38
CA GLN A 66 -8.91 13.46 11.97
C GLN A 66 -7.48 13.23 12.49
N LYS A 67 -7.25 12.25 13.37
CA LYS A 67 -5.91 11.97 13.88
C LYS A 67 -5.05 11.29 12.81
N ASN A 68 -3.81 11.77 12.68
CA ASN A 68 -2.82 11.11 11.83
C ASN A 68 -2.62 9.64 12.26
N ILE A 69 -2.48 8.75 11.26
CA ILE A 69 -2.35 7.30 11.47
C ILE A 69 -1.16 6.91 12.36
N LEU A 70 -0.06 7.68 12.32
CA LEU A 70 1.11 7.43 13.16
C LEU A 70 0.80 7.74 14.62
N ILE A 71 0.18 8.89 14.90
CA ILE A 71 -0.21 9.30 16.24
C ILE A 71 -1.18 8.28 16.84
N ARG A 72 -2.17 7.83 16.06
CA ARG A 72 -3.13 6.81 16.49
C ARG A 72 -2.42 5.50 16.86
N SER A 73 -1.48 5.04 16.04
CA SER A 73 -0.70 3.82 16.28
C SER A 73 0.12 3.91 17.56
N LEU A 74 0.85 5.02 17.76
CA LEU A 74 1.66 5.23 18.96
C LEU A 74 0.80 5.34 20.23
N LEU A 75 -0.38 5.96 20.15
CA LEU A 75 -1.32 6.02 21.28
C LEU A 75 -1.87 4.63 21.65
N ILE A 76 -2.17 3.78 20.65
CA ILE A 76 -2.59 2.39 20.87
C ILE A 76 -1.46 1.60 21.54
N GLU A 77 -0.21 1.78 21.08
CA GLU A 77 0.96 1.12 21.67
C GLU A 77 1.17 1.54 23.14
N LYS A 78 1.08 2.84 23.42
CA LYS A 78 1.18 3.39 24.79
C LYS A 78 0.12 2.81 25.73
N GLN A 79 -1.15 2.76 25.30
CA GLN A 79 -2.21 2.18 26.15
C GLN A 79 -1.99 0.69 26.43
N LYS A 80 -1.42 -0.04 25.47
CA LYS A 80 -1.07 -1.46 25.63
C LYS A 80 0.11 -1.66 26.58
N SER A 81 1.12 -0.79 26.56
CA SER A 81 2.21 -0.81 27.55
C SER A 81 1.74 -0.44 28.95
N ASP A 82 0.85 0.56 29.07
CA ASP A 82 0.30 1.00 30.36
C ASP A 82 -0.58 -0.10 30.98
N SER A 83 -1.37 -0.81 30.17
CA SER A 83 -2.21 -1.93 30.61
C SER A 83 -1.43 -3.22 30.89
N ALA A 84 -0.28 -3.43 30.23
CA ALA A 84 0.61 -4.56 30.49
C ALA A 84 1.35 -4.44 31.84
N SER A 85 1.40 -3.24 32.43
CA SER A 85 2.04 -3.01 33.72
C SER A 85 1.21 -3.51 34.93
N LYS A 86 -0.02 -4.00 34.72
CA LYS A 86 -0.88 -4.61 35.76
C LYS A 86 -1.02 -6.13 35.68
N ALA A 87 -0.44 -6.77 34.66
CA ALA A 87 -0.38 -8.22 34.56
C ALA A 87 1.08 -8.66 34.74
N GLY A 88 1.38 -9.16 35.94
CA GLY A 88 2.71 -9.70 36.25
C GLY A 88 3.17 -10.71 35.20
N LYS A 89 4.44 -10.57 34.80
CA LYS A 89 5.33 -11.60 34.24
C LYS A 89 4.63 -12.75 33.50
N ALA A 90 4.07 -12.47 32.34
CA ALA A 90 3.80 -13.50 31.34
C ALA A 90 4.62 -13.18 30.08
N VAL A 91 5.50 -14.11 29.75
CA VAL A 91 6.44 -14.12 28.63
C VAL A 91 5.76 -13.65 27.34
N ALA A 92 6.20 -12.50 26.82
CA ALA A 92 5.79 -12.01 25.51
C ALA A 92 6.49 -12.79 24.39
N ALA A 93 6.11 -14.05 24.19
CA ALA A 93 6.36 -14.77 22.95
C ALA A 93 5.26 -14.39 21.94
N ASN A 94 5.30 -13.15 21.42
CA ASN A 94 4.44 -12.79 20.29
C ASN A 94 5.21 -13.00 18.98
N GLN A 95 5.14 -14.25 18.51
CA GLN A 95 5.47 -14.68 17.15
C GLN A 95 4.65 -13.88 16.14
N GLY A 96 5.25 -12.83 15.58
CA GLY A 96 4.55 -11.95 14.65
C GLY A 96 5.47 -11.26 13.67
N SER A 97 6.28 -12.02 12.90
CA SER A 97 6.77 -11.63 11.56
C SER A 97 7.63 -12.74 10.95
N ARG A 98 7.00 -13.81 10.43
CA ARG A 98 7.63 -14.62 9.38
C ARG A 98 7.70 -13.78 8.10
N LYS A 99 8.70 -12.90 8.02
CA LYS A 99 9.20 -12.42 6.72
C LYS A 99 10.16 -13.48 6.22
N ARG A 100 9.89 -14.03 5.03
CA ARG A 100 10.74 -14.99 4.32
C ARG A 100 12.16 -14.42 4.25
N ALA A 101 13.12 -15.13 4.84
CA ALA A 101 14.53 -14.92 4.58
C ALA A 101 14.78 -15.32 3.12
N ALA A 102 15.13 -14.35 2.28
CA ALA A 102 15.77 -14.62 1.00
C ALA A 102 17.28 -14.48 1.25
N GLU A 103 17.94 -15.62 1.29
CA GLU A 103 19.40 -15.76 1.33
C GLU A 103 20.03 -14.98 0.17
N LYS A 104 21.11 -14.25 0.46
CA LYS A 104 22.02 -13.66 -0.53
C LYS A 104 22.80 -14.76 -1.25
N PRO A 105 23.21 -14.52 -2.49
CA PRO A 105 24.65 -14.48 -2.70
C PRO A 105 25.16 -13.25 -3.47
N LEU A 106 26.35 -12.87 -3.03
CA LEU A 106 27.32 -11.87 -3.47
C LEU A 106 27.91 -12.27 -4.83
N ASP A 107 28.06 -11.32 -5.75
CA ASP A 107 29.29 -11.05 -6.53
C ASP A 107 29.00 -10.21 -7.79
N GLY A 108 29.79 -9.16 -8.04
CA GLY A 108 29.59 -8.29 -9.21
C GLY A 108 30.42 -7.00 -9.28
N LYS A 109 31.75 -7.13 -9.17
CA LYS A 109 32.85 -6.31 -9.73
C LYS A 109 32.52 -5.12 -10.67
N ALA A 110 33.06 -3.93 -10.36
CA ALA A 110 33.86 -3.03 -11.24
C ALA A 110 34.02 -1.64 -10.56
N ALA A 111 35.21 -1.25 -10.09
CA ALA A 111 36.26 -0.55 -10.83
C ALA A 111 35.87 0.86 -11.32
N GLY A 112 36.29 1.89 -10.58
CA GLY A 112 36.20 3.29 -10.97
C GLY A 112 37.06 4.18 -10.07
N LYS A 113 38.35 4.29 -10.40
CA LYS A 113 39.34 5.20 -9.78
C LYS A 113 38.90 6.67 -9.95
N LYS A 114 39.03 7.51 -8.92
CA LYS A 114 39.89 8.71 -8.92
C LYS A 114 40.17 9.16 -7.48
N ALA A 115 41.45 9.35 -7.18
CA ALA A 115 41.93 9.99 -5.98
C ALA A 115 41.89 11.51 -6.15
N MET A 116 41.54 12.25 -5.08
CA MET A 116 42.18 13.54 -4.81
C MET A 116 42.19 13.80 -3.29
N SER A 117 43.40 14.02 -2.81
CA SER A 117 43.76 14.39 -1.43
C SER A 117 43.37 15.85 -1.16
N GLY A 118 42.94 16.15 0.08
CA GLY A 118 42.67 17.52 0.51
C GLY A 118 42.08 17.67 1.91
N THR A 119 42.92 17.41 2.93
CA THR A 119 43.03 18.23 4.17
C THR A 119 41.91 18.20 5.24
N GLN A 120 42.28 17.58 6.38
CA GLN A 120 41.92 17.86 7.79
C GLN A 120 40.44 17.94 8.21
N LEU A 121 39.95 17.01 9.05
CA LEU A 121 40.14 16.87 10.51
C LEU A 121 38.89 17.43 11.25
N GLY A 122 38.04 16.52 11.73
CA GLY A 122 36.90 16.82 12.62
C GLY A 122 35.54 17.06 11.93
N SER A 123 34.43 16.78 12.64
CA SER A 123 33.08 17.32 12.33
C SER A 123 32.16 16.54 11.36
N SER A 124 32.01 15.21 11.53
CA SER A 124 30.82 14.48 11.01
C SER A 124 29.72 14.37 12.09
N GLU A 125 30.10 14.11 13.34
CA GLU A 125 29.15 14.03 14.46
C GLU A 125 28.57 15.41 14.81
N GLU A 126 29.40 16.46 14.87
CA GLU A 126 28.90 17.83 15.12
C GLU A 126 27.88 18.30 14.08
N LEU A 127 28.03 17.88 12.80
CA LEU A 127 27.02 18.16 11.78
C LEU A 127 25.70 17.43 12.06
N LYS A 128 25.76 16.19 12.55
CA LYS A 128 24.56 15.45 12.96
C LYS A 128 23.91 16.10 14.17
N ASP A 129 24.71 16.60 15.12
CA ASP A 129 24.23 17.28 16.31
C ASP A 129 23.60 18.63 15.98
N LEU A 130 24.23 19.44 15.12
CA LEU A 130 23.65 20.69 14.61
C LEU A 130 22.34 20.46 13.83
N ARG A 131 22.23 19.35 13.08
CA ARG A 131 20.99 18.98 12.38
C ARG A 131 19.85 18.59 13.32
N ARG A 132 20.16 18.05 14.50
CA ARG A 132 19.19 17.71 15.56
C ARG A 132 18.65 18.95 16.29
N LEU A 133 19.41 20.05 16.32
CA LEU A 133 18.97 21.30 16.92
C LEU A 133 17.81 21.95 16.15
N THR A 134 16.96 22.68 16.86
CA THR A 134 15.87 23.47 16.25
C THR A 134 16.41 24.75 15.62
N VAL A 135 15.66 25.35 14.70
CA VAL A 135 16.04 26.60 14.02
C VAL A 135 16.24 27.74 15.02
N GLU A 136 15.44 27.80 16.08
CA GLU A 136 15.58 28.79 17.15
C GLU A 136 16.91 28.65 17.89
N ARG A 137 17.32 27.42 18.21
CA ARG A 137 18.60 27.17 18.87
C ARG A 137 19.78 27.49 17.95
N LEU A 138 19.68 27.18 16.66
CA LEU A 138 20.68 27.55 15.66
C LEU A 138 20.81 29.07 15.52
N ARG A 139 19.69 29.81 15.51
CA ARG A 139 19.69 31.28 15.49
C ARG A 139 20.28 31.88 16.76
N ALA A 140 20.01 31.29 17.93
CA ALA A 140 20.61 31.74 19.19
C ALA A 140 22.15 31.61 19.16
N LEU A 141 22.67 30.47 18.71
CA LEU A 141 24.11 30.25 18.56
C LEU A 141 24.75 31.20 17.55
N LEU A 142 24.04 31.53 16.46
CA LEU A 142 24.51 32.52 15.49
C LEU A 142 24.53 33.94 16.06
N ARG A 143 23.53 34.34 16.87
CA ARG A 143 23.52 35.65 17.56
C ARG A 143 24.64 35.77 18.57
N GLU A 144 24.92 34.71 19.32
CA GLU A 144 26.04 34.65 20.26
C GLU A 144 27.39 34.81 19.54
N LYS A 145 27.53 34.21 18.35
CA LYS A 145 28.71 34.35 17.50
C LYS A 145 28.73 35.63 16.64
N GLY A 146 27.72 36.50 16.75
CA GLY A 146 27.61 37.73 15.94
C GLY A 146 27.38 37.50 14.44
N LEU A 147 26.92 36.32 14.05
CA LEU A 147 26.69 35.91 12.67
C LEU A 147 25.23 36.14 12.24
N SER A 148 25.01 36.30 10.93
CA SER A 148 23.67 36.47 10.37
C SER A 148 22.75 35.29 10.69
N VAL A 149 21.51 35.60 11.12
CA VAL A 149 20.44 34.64 11.43
C VAL A 149 19.47 34.39 10.28
N THR A 150 19.74 34.96 9.11
CA THR A 150 18.87 34.83 7.93
C THR A 150 19.23 33.59 7.11
N GLY A 151 18.21 32.96 6.53
CA GLY A 151 18.34 31.76 5.70
C GLY A 151 17.51 30.57 6.15
N ARG A 152 17.63 29.47 5.39
CA ARG A 152 17.04 28.17 5.70
C ARG A 152 17.90 27.44 6.75
N LYS A 153 17.37 26.36 7.35
CA LYS A 153 18.06 25.60 8.40
C LYS A 153 19.47 25.16 7.99
N ASP A 154 19.63 24.73 6.74
CA ASP A 154 20.93 24.28 6.22
C ASP A 154 21.95 25.42 6.10
N ASP A 155 21.50 26.63 5.74
CA ASP A 155 22.35 27.82 5.67
C ASP A 155 22.88 28.21 7.06
N LEU A 156 22.03 28.07 8.09
CA LEU A 156 22.41 28.33 9.48
C LEU A 156 23.44 27.30 9.98
N ILE A 157 23.27 26.03 9.62
CA ILE A 157 24.19 24.94 9.99
C ILE A 157 25.54 25.13 9.28
N ALA A 158 25.54 25.44 7.99
CA ALA A 158 26.75 25.71 7.22
C ALA A 158 27.55 26.87 7.83
N ARG A 159 26.88 27.95 8.21
CA ARG A 159 27.49 29.14 8.83
C ARG A 159 28.03 28.87 10.24
N LEU A 160 27.44 27.93 10.99
CA LEU A 160 27.95 27.52 12.30
C LEU A 160 29.17 26.59 12.22
N LYS A 161 29.29 25.84 11.13
CA LYS A 161 30.44 24.97 10.87
C LYS A 161 31.68 25.76 10.46
N GLY A 162 31.48 26.84 9.67
CA GLY A 162 32.57 27.62 9.06
C GLY A 162 33.06 26.96 7.79
#